data_AF-A0A8B8GCM4-F1
#
_entry.id   AF-A0A8B8GCM4-F1
#
_cell.length_a   1.000
_cell.length_b   1.000
_cell.length_c   1.000
_cell.angle_alpha   90.00
_cell.angle_beta   90.00
_cell.angle_gamma   90.00
#
_symmetry.space_group_name_H-M   'P 1'
#
loop_
_entity.id
_entity.type
_entity.pdbx_description
1 polymer ?
#
loop_
_entity_poly.entity_id
_entity_poly.type
_entity_poly.pdbx_seq_one_letter_code
_entity_poly.pdbx_strand_id
1 'polypeptide(L)'
;MAMLVVCGTLSVYKGHVMVANADLIWDTLHVARYAFITCAGRDESELRRAGSLLRALLRAFVAVSYQTLAIWIAIPWLTDDRVPVANGDGTMAEYRMNVNNLWTPLPVAVYNATAVWAVVYAIEVFLITVNVFFWALFDCYLVTMCFVLNAQFHTIAAAYEKLAWSPSPHRHSGIRENNDGFELDHYDNLILHIKDNQRIMMKFNDFFDIVQPVILVQIVNGSFLVITLIYLTLLMYFTGWSIKSLPILKFFSGMASLTIELYIYCYAFNHIETKKNVVNFGLYSSNWTAMSIKFKRTLLATMKMNAAHQRLMKITPISIVNLEMFSKVMNMSYSVVTVLLNSNSTQTKEME
;
A
#
# COMPACT_ATOMS: atom_id res chain seq x y z
N MET A 1 15.36 -19.46 4.61
CA MET A 1 14.19 -20.31 4.92
C MET A 1 13.05 -19.53 5.54
N ALA A 2 13.07 -19.22 6.85
CA ALA A 2 11.94 -18.62 7.57
C ALA A 2 11.41 -17.32 6.92
N MET A 3 12.30 -16.41 6.51
CA MET A 3 11.95 -15.15 5.83
C MET A 3 11.08 -15.35 4.58
N LEU A 4 11.41 -16.35 3.76
CA LEU A 4 10.72 -16.59 2.49
C LEU A 4 9.38 -17.27 2.69
N VAL A 5 9.28 -18.16 3.67
CA VAL A 5 8.00 -18.73 4.10
C VAL A 5 7.08 -17.60 4.58
N VAL A 6 7.61 -16.69 5.39
CA VAL A 6 6.90 -15.53 5.92
C VAL A 6 6.44 -14.56 4.81
N CYS A 7 7.26 -14.31 3.78
CA CYS A 7 6.83 -13.54 2.60
C CYS A 7 5.78 -14.28 1.76
N GLY A 8 5.95 -15.59 1.58
CA GLY A 8 5.03 -16.43 0.82
C GLY A 8 3.64 -16.50 1.48
N THR A 9 3.58 -16.74 2.79
CA THR A 9 2.31 -16.78 3.54
C THR A 9 1.59 -15.44 3.49
N LEU A 10 2.31 -14.32 3.56
CA LEU A 10 1.75 -12.98 3.41
C LEU A 10 1.17 -12.75 2.02
N SER A 11 1.86 -13.20 0.97
CA SER A 11 1.40 -13.08 -0.42
C SER A 11 0.13 -13.90 -0.66
N VAL A 12 0.09 -15.14 -0.13
CA VAL A 12 -1.11 -15.99 -0.19
C VAL A 12 -2.24 -15.38 0.63
N TYR A 13 -1.96 -14.79 1.78
CA TYR A 13 -2.96 -14.08 2.59
C TYR A 13 -3.56 -12.88 1.83
N LYS A 14 -2.74 -12.07 1.15
CA LYS A 14 -3.21 -11.01 0.25
C LYS A 14 -4.15 -11.57 -0.82
N GLY A 15 -3.73 -12.63 -1.52
CA GLY A 15 -4.55 -13.30 -2.54
C GLY A 15 -5.88 -13.82 -1.98
N HIS A 16 -5.86 -14.46 -0.81
CA HIS A 16 -7.06 -14.94 -0.14
C HIS A 16 -8.02 -13.80 0.19
N VAL A 17 -7.53 -12.69 0.77
CA VAL A 17 -8.38 -11.53 1.08
C VAL A 17 -9.01 -10.94 -0.19
N MET A 18 -8.27 -10.89 -1.30
CA MET A 18 -8.82 -10.43 -2.57
C MET A 18 -9.94 -11.32 -3.10
N VAL A 19 -9.76 -12.64 -3.04
CA VAL A 19 -10.76 -13.60 -3.52
C VAL A 19 -11.99 -13.60 -2.58
N ALA A 20 -11.77 -13.60 -1.27
CA ALA A 20 -12.84 -13.63 -0.27
C ALA A 20 -13.72 -12.37 -0.30
N ASN A 21 -13.16 -11.23 -0.71
CA ASN A 21 -13.86 -9.95 -0.79
C ASN A 21 -14.06 -9.47 -2.24
N ALA A 22 -14.03 -10.38 -3.23
CA ALA A 22 -14.03 -10.00 -4.65
C ALA A 22 -15.22 -9.11 -5.04
N ASP A 23 -16.42 -9.43 -4.57
CA ASP A 23 -17.64 -8.65 -4.85
C ASP A 23 -17.56 -7.24 -4.26
N LEU A 24 -17.07 -7.11 -3.01
CA LEU A 24 -16.91 -5.83 -2.33
C LEU A 24 -15.78 -5.00 -2.97
N ILE A 25 -14.69 -5.65 -3.38
CA ILE A 25 -13.59 -5.02 -4.15
C ILE A 25 -14.13 -4.48 -5.48
N TRP A 26 -14.93 -5.26 -6.19
CA TRP A 26 -15.53 -4.83 -7.44
C TRP A 26 -16.46 -3.62 -7.24
N ASP A 27 -17.29 -3.67 -6.21
CA ASP A 27 -18.20 -2.59 -5.84
C ASP A 27 -17.47 -1.31 -5.38
N THR A 28 -16.36 -1.41 -4.65
CA THR A 28 -15.52 -0.25 -4.32
C THR A 28 -14.82 0.34 -5.56
N LEU A 29 -14.42 -0.49 -6.52
CA LEU A 29 -13.85 -0.04 -7.80
C LEU A 29 -14.86 0.73 -8.67
N HIS A 30 -16.17 0.60 -8.44
CA HIS A 30 -17.15 1.44 -9.11
C HIS A 30 -16.98 2.94 -8.80
N VAL A 31 -16.39 3.30 -7.65
CA VAL A 31 -16.03 4.70 -7.32
C VAL A 31 -14.99 5.27 -8.29
N ALA A 32 -14.18 4.41 -8.89
CA ALA A 32 -13.20 4.78 -9.91
C ALA A 32 -13.84 5.01 -11.29
N ARG A 33 -15.10 4.61 -11.52
CA ARG A 33 -15.77 4.82 -12.80
C ARG A 33 -16.13 6.29 -12.99
N TYR A 34 -15.90 6.76 -14.22
CA TYR A 34 -16.21 8.12 -14.69
C TYR A 34 -17.67 8.56 -14.45
N ALA A 35 -18.61 7.62 -14.48
CA ALA A 35 -20.03 7.86 -14.23
C ALA A 35 -20.34 8.33 -12.79
N PHE A 36 -19.48 8.00 -11.83
CA PHE A 36 -19.63 8.46 -10.45
C PHE A 36 -19.22 9.94 -10.28
N ILE A 37 -18.38 10.46 -11.19
CA ILE A 37 -17.77 11.79 -11.13
C ILE A 37 -18.65 12.85 -11.83
N THR A 38 -19.40 12.43 -12.86
CA THR A 38 -20.22 13.30 -13.72
C THR A 38 -21.50 13.81 -13.05
N CYS A 39 -21.94 13.20 -11.94
CA CYS A 39 -23.18 13.59 -11.28
C CYS A 39 -23.15 14.99 -10.63
N ALA A 40 -22.00 15.68 -10.60
CA ALA A 40 -21.84 16.95 -9.88
C ALA A 40 -21.10 18.07 -10.65
N GLY A 41 -21.00 18.02 -11.98
CA GLY A 41 -20.35 19.10 -12.76
C GLY A 41 -18.89 19.36 -12.37
N ARG A 42 -18.19 18.30 -11.97
CA ARG A 42 -16.87 18.32 -11.33
C ARG A 42 -15.75 18.51 -12.36
N ASP A 43 -14.70 19.24 -11.97
CA ASP A 43 -13.55 19.55 -12.82
C ASP A 43 -12.74 18.27 -13.16
N GLU A 44 -12.76 17.88 -14.43
CA GLU A 44 -12.14 16.64 -14.93
C GLU A 44 -10.59 16.71 -14.96
N SER A 45 -10.03 17.92 -14.91
CA SER A 45 -8.61 18.16 -15.14
C SER A 45 -7.71 17.54 -14.06
N GLU A 46 -8.11 17.65 -12.79
CA GLU A 46 -7.38 17.12 -11.64
C GLU A 46 -7.40 15.58 -11.60
N LEU A 47 -8.50 14.95 -11.99
CA LEU A 47 -8.57 13.49 -12.09
C LEU A 47 -7.72 12.96 -13.25
N ARG A 48 -7.72 13.66 -14.39
CA ARG A 48 -6.84 13.29 -15.53
C ARG A 48 -5.36 13.40 -15.15
N ARG A 49 -4.99 14.44 -14.40
CA ARG A 49 -3.65 14.65 -13.86
C ARG A 49 -3.27 13.62 -12.79
N ALA A 50 -4.17 13.34 -11.85
CA ALA A 50 -3.98 12.28 -10.87
C ALA A 50 -3.86 10.90 -11.53
N GLY A 51 -4.64 10.65 -12.59
CA GLY A 51 -4.62 9.41 -13.35
C GLY A 51 -3.35 9.19 -14.17
N SER A 52 -2.69 10.25 -14.67
CA SER A 52 -1.38 10.08 -15.34
C SER A 52 -0.27 9.76 -14.35
N LEU A 53 -0.24 10.45 -13.19
CA LEU A 53 0.68 10.16 -12.09
C LEU A 53 0.48 8.75 -11.53
N LEU A 54 -0.77 8.36 -11.24
CA LEU A 54 -1.11 7.01 -10.76
C LEU A 54 -0.65 5.93 -11.74
N ARG A 55 -0.92 6.10 -13.04
CA ARG A 55 -0.46 5.14 -14.06
C ARG A 55 1.06 5.07 -14.16
N ALA A 56 1.78 6.16 -13.93
CA ALA A 56 3.24 6.14 -13.91
C ALA A 56 3.76 5.43 -12.66
N LEU A 57 3.20 5.73 -11.48
CA LEU A 57 3.56 5.10 -10.21
C LEU A 57 3.29 3.58 -10.22
N LEU A 58 2.11 3.15 -10.67
CA LEU A 58 1.76 1.73 -10.76
C LEU A 58 2.67 0.99 -11.74
N ARG A 59 2.97 1.58 -12.91
CA ARG A 59 3.90 0.97 -13.88
C ARG A 59 5.31 0.85 -13.31
N ALA A 60 5.81 1.89 -12.64
CA ALA A 60 7.12 1.86 -11.99
C ALA A 60 7.15 0.81 -10.88
N PHE A 61 6.12 0.74 -10.03
CA PHE A 61 6.00 -0.24 -8.95
C PHE A 61 6.01 -1.68 -9.49
N VAL A 62 5.14 -1.98 -10.46
CA VAL A 62 5.09 -3.30 -11.10
C VAL A 62 6.42 -3.63 -11.77
N ALA A 63 7.04 -2.68 -12.49
CA ALA A 63 8.33 -2.90 -13.12
C ALA A 63 9.42 -3.26 -12.09
N VAL A 64 9.50 -2.53 -10.97
CA VAL A 64 10.44 -2.83 -9.88
C VAL A 64 10.18 -4.20 -9.26
N SER A 65 8.92 -4.56 -9.01
CA SER A 65 8.57 -5.87 -8.42
C SER A 65 8.95 -7.03 -9.34
N TYR A 66 8.65 -6.94 -10.64
CA TYR A 66 9.02 -7.98 -11.61
C TYR A 66 10.51 -7.98 -11.94
N GLN A 67 11.20 -6.83 -11.87
CA GLN A 67 12.65 -6.78 -11.98
C GLN A 67 13.33 -7.50 -10.81
N THR A 68 12.84 -7.30 -9.59
CA THR A 68 13.31 -8.06 -8.41
C THR A 68 13.08 -9.56 -8.61
N LEU A 69 11.90 -9.97 -9.10
CA LEU A 69 11.63 -11.37 -9.45
C LEU A 69 12.63 -11.93 -10.48
N ALA A 70 12.91 -11.18 -11.55
CA ALA A 70 13.86 -11.59 -12.57
C ALA A 70 15.28 -11.77 -12.01
N ILE A 71 15.73 -10.86 -11.14
CA ILE A 71 17.00 -10.97 -10.43
C ILE A 71 17.03 -12.27 -9.59
N TRP A 72 15.97 -12.55 -8.85
CA TRP A 72 15.88 -13.74 -7.99
C TRP A 72 15.91 -15.06 -8.77
N ILE A 73 15.28 -15.10 -9.95
CA ILE A 73 15.27 -16.27 -10.85
C ILE A 73 16.64 -16.45 -11.51
N ALA A 74 17.29 -15.36 -11.94
CA ALA A 74 18.54 -15.41 -12.70
C ALA A 74 19.76 -15.76 -11.84
N ILE A 75 19.81 -15.33 -10.58
CA ILE A 75 21.00 -15.49 -9.73
C ILE A 75 21.46 -16.95 -9.59
N PRO A 76 20.59 -17.94 -9.29
CA PRO A 76 20.99 -19.34 -9.21
C PRO A 76 21.60 -19.92 -10.50
N TRP A 77 21.34 -19.33 -11.67
CA TRP A 77 21.95 -19.75 -12.93
C TRP A 77 23.31 -19.11 -13.17
N LEU A 78 23.53 -17.92 -12.61
CA LEU A 78 24.75 -17.13 -12.78
C LEU A 78 25.82 -17.52 -11.74
N THR A 79 25.41 -18.07 -10.60
CA THR A 79 26.30 -18.57 -9.55
C THR A 79 26.19 -20.08 -9.45
N ASP A 80 27.28 -20.82 -9.66
CA ASP A 80 27.35 -22.26 -9.34
C ASP A 80 27.61 -22.50 -7.82
N ASP A 81 27.18 -21.53 -7.00
CA ASP A 81 27.40 -21.50 -5.56
C ASP A 81 26.57 -22.60 -4.89
N ARG A 82 27.18 -23.22 -3.88
CA ARG A 82 26.52 -24.23 -3.04
C ARG A 82 26.19 -23.64 -1.68
N VAL A 83 24.99 -23.95 -1.19
CA VAL A 83 24.53 -23.56 0.12
C VAL A 83 24.86 -24.67 1.11
N PRO A 84 25.73 -24.44 2.10
CA PRO A 84 25.98 -25.40 3.16
C PRO A 84 24.78 -25.44 4.11
N VAL A 85 24.25 -26.63 4.37
CA VAL A 85 23.16 -26.88 5.31
C VAL A 85 23.67 -27.86 6.36
N ALA A 86 23.64 -27.45 7.64
CA ALA A 86 23.96 -28.33 8.74
C ALA A 86 22.83 -29.35 8.93
N ASN A 87 23.16 -30.63 8.79
CA ASN A 87 22.27 -31.73 9.13
C ASN A 87 22.16 -31.87 10.66
N GLY A 88 21.12 -32.55 11.14
CA GLY A 88 20.89 -32.76 12.58
C GLY A 88 21.98 -33.60 13.28
N ASP A 89 22.85 -34.27 12.50
CA ASP A 89 24.02 -35.03 12.94
C ASP A 89 25.31 -34.18 12.99
N GLY A 90 25.24 -32.87 12.69
CA GLY A 90 26.39 -31.96 12.65
C GLY A 90 27.21 -32.00 11.36
N THR A 91 26.83 -32.85 10.38
CA THR A 91 27.48 -32.87 9.06
C THR A 91 27.00 -31.72 8.19
N MET A 92 27.90 -31.10 7.42
CA MET A 92 27.56 -30.03 6.47
C MET A 92 27.26 -30.65 5.11
N ALA A 93 26.00 -30.56 4.68
CA ALA A 93 25.55 -30.98 3.36
C ALA A 93 25.53 -29.79 2.40
N GLU A 94 26.18 -29.93 1.23
CA GLU A 94 26.19 -28.91 0.20
C GLU A 94 25.07 -29.11 -0.82
N TYR A 95 24.09 -28.20 -0.81
CA TYR A 95 23.01 -28.18 -1.79
C TYR A 95 23.31 -27.15 -2.88
N ARG A 96 22.98 -27.47 -4.14
CA ARG A 96 22.97 -26.46 -5.22
C ARG A 96 22.01 -25.33 -4.88
N MET A 97 22.45 -24.09 -5.06
CA MET A 97 21.61 -22.92 -4.83
C MET A 97 20.38 -22.94 -5.76
N ASN A 98 19.26 -22.55 -5.21
CA ASN A 98 17.95 -22.50 -5.84
C ASN A 98 17.32 -21.11 -5.61
N VAL A 99 16.16 -20.85 -6.21
CA VAL A 99 15.52 -19.51 -6.16
C VAL A 99 15.17 -19.09 -4.75
N ASN A 100 14.60 -20.00 -3.97
CA ASN A 100 14.17 -19.76 -2.59
C ASN A 100 15.00 -20.56 -1.59
N ASN A 101 15.83 -21.50 -2.06
CA ASN A 101 16.60 -22.43 -1.22
C ASN A 101 15.67 -23.07 -0.18
N LEU A 102 14.51 -23.62 -0.57
CA LEU A 102 13.62 -24.30 0.39
C LEU A 102 14.22 -25.62 0.86
N TRP A 103 13.89 -26.01 2.08
CA TRP A 103 14.34 -27.29 2.61
C TRP A 103 13.55 -28.39 1.93
N THR A 104 14.26 -29.38 1.40
CA THR A 104 13.65 -30.54 0.77
C THR A 104 14.06 -31.80 1.53
N PRO A 105 13.15 -32.76 1.75
CA PRO A 105 13.46 -34.02 2.44
C PRO A 105 14.23 -35.02 1.54
N LEU A 106 15.02 -34.52 0.60
CA LEU A 106 15.74 -35.33 -0.39
C LEU A 106 17.21 -35.52 0.03
N PRO A 107 17.77 -36.72 -0.12
CA PRO A 107 19.21 -36.91 0.05
C PRO A 107 20.01 -36.02 -0.91
N VAL A 108 21.13 -35.47 -0.44
CA VAL A 108 22.00 -34.53 -1.20
C VAL A 108 22.35 -35.07 -2.59
N ALA A 109 22.69 -36.36 -2.68
CA ALA A 109 23.04 -37.02 -3.93
C ALA A 109 21.89 -37.04 -4.95
N VAL A 110 20.65 -37.15 -4.47
CA VAL A 110 19.44 -37.15 -5.30
C VAL A 110 19.05 -35.72 -5.67
N TYR A 111 19.12 -34.79 -4.71
CA TYR A 111 18.80 -33.37 -4.95
C TYR A 111 19.75 -32.73 -5.98
N ASN A 112 21.05 -33.00 -5.89
CA ASN A 112 22.05 -32.41 -6.78
C ASN A 112 22.06 -33.04 -8.19
N ALA A 113 21.30 -34.13 -8.42
CA ALA A 113 21.14 -34.69 -9.75
C ALA A 113 20.43 -33.67 -10.66
N THR A 114 20.99 -33.41 -11.85
CA THR A 114 20.54 -32.31 -12.73
C THR A 114 19.03 -32.35 -13.04
N ALA A 115 18.47 -33.54 -13.27
CA ALA A 115 17.04 -33.69 -13.54
C ALA A 115 16.16 -33.34 -12.33
N VAL A 116 16.55 -33.78 -11.13
CA VAL A 116 15.78 -33.53 -9.89
C VAL A 116 15.89 -32.06 -9.51
N TRP A 117 17.10 -31.50 -9.55
CA TRP A 117 17.33 -30.08 -9.28
C TRP A 117 16.49 -29.19 -10.22
N ALA A 118 16.45 -29.50 -11.52
CA ALA A 118 15.67 -28.73 -12.49
C ALA A 118 14.16 -28.75 -12.19
N VAL A 119 13.63 -29.89 -11.73
CA VAL A 119 12.22 -30.01 -11.33
C VAL A 119 11.94 -29.18 -10.08
N VAL A 120 12.79 -29.26 -9.04
CA VAL A 120 12.62 -28.46 -7.83
C VAL A 120 12.75 -26.96 -8.14
N TYR A 121 13.72 -26.59 -8.97
CA TYR A 121 13.90 -25.21 -9.44
C TYR A 121 12.64 -24.70 -10.17
N ALA A 122 12.08 -25.49 -11.09
CA ALA A 122 10.86 -25.11 -11.83
C ALA A 122 9.66 -24.90 -10.89
N ILE A 123 9.51 -25.74 -9.86
CA ILE A 123 8.47 -25.59 -8.83
C ILE A 123 8.71 -24.31 -8.03
N GLU A 124 9.93 -24.04 -7.58
CA GLU A 124 10.25 -22.83 -6.83
C GLU A 124 10.02 -21.55 -7.65
N VAL A 125 10.37 -21.55 -8.95
CA VAL A 125 10.08 -20.46 -9.88
C VAL A 125 8.57 -20.23 -9.97
N PHE A 126 7.79 -21.29 -10.18
CA PHE A 126 6.34 -21.18 -10.23
C PHE A 126 5.76 -20.58 -8.95
N LEU A 127 6.19 -21.05 -7.79
CA LEU A 127 5.72 -20.55 -6.48
C LEU A 127 6.06 -19.07 -6.27
N ILE A 128 7.29 -18.64 -6.58
CA ILE A 128 7.67 -17.23 -6.41
C ILE A 128 6.93 -16.31 -7.40
N THR A 129 6.71 -16.76 -8.64
CA THR A 129 5.94 -15.99 -9.63
C THR A 129 4.50 -15.80 -9.19
N VAL A 130 3.85 -16.85 -8.68
CA VAL A 130 2.47 -16.77 -8.14
C VAL A 130 2.42 -15.84 -6.92
N ASN A 131 3.40 -15.92 -6.01
CA ASN A 131 3.46 -15.03 -4.85
C ASN A 131 3.62 -13.56 -5.26
N VAL A 132 4.56 -13.25 -6.17
CA VAL A 132 4.76 -11.89 -6.68
C VAL A 132 3.52 -11.39 -7.41
N PHE A 133 2.79 -12.26 -8.11
CA PHE A 133 1.53 -11.89 -8.75
C PHE A 133 0.47 -11.46 -7.73
N PHE A 134 0.17 -12.28 -6.71
CA PHE A 134 -0.81 -11.92 -5.68
C PHE A 134 -0.41 -10.67 -4.91
N TRP A 135 0.88 -10.55 -4.62
CA TRP A 135 1.45 -9.37 -3.98
C TRP A 135 1.21 -8.12 -4.84
N ALA A 136 1.66 -8.13 -6.10
CA ALA A 136 1.49 -6.98 -6.99
C ALA A 136 0.01 -6.63 -7.22
N LEU A 137 -0.87 -7.63 -7.33
CA LEU A 137 -2.31 -7.42 -7.56
C LEU A 137 -2.96 -6.64 -6.41
N PHE A 138 -2.72 -7.05 -5.16
CA PHE A 138 -3.28 -6.38 -3.99
C PHE A 138 -2.76 -4.95 -3.84
N ASP A 139 -1.46 -4.78 -4.01
CA ASP A 139 -0.79 -3.49 -3.87
C ASP A 139 -1.28 -2.50 -4.94
N CYS A 140 -1.50 -2.99 -6.16
CA CYS A 140 -2.09 -2.20 -7.24
C CYS A 140 -3.52 -1.77 -6.92
N TYR A 141 -4.34 -2.67 -6.37
CA TYR A 141 -5.70 -2.33 -5.92
C TYR A 141 -5.68 -1.24 -4.83
N LEU A 142 -4.87 -1.43 -3.79
CA LEU A 142 -4.71 -0.50 -2.67
C LEU A 142 -4.32 0.90 -3.17
N VAL A 143 -3.22 1.00 -3.93
CA VAL A 143 -2.73 2.30 -4.42
C VAL A 143 -3.75 2.96 -5.34
N THR A 144 -4.42 2.20 -6.21
CA THR A 144 -5.47 2.72 -7.09
C THR A 144 -6.62 3.33 -6.29
N MET A 145 -7.18 2.58 -5.34
CA MET A 145 -8.28 3.05 -4.49
C MET A 145 -7.87 4.27 -3.67
N CYS A 146 -6.65 4.29 -3.14
CA CYS A 146 -6.14 5.42 -2.38
C CYS A 146 -6.11 6.72 -3.21
N PHE A 147 -5.63 6.65 -4.46
CA PHE A 147 -5.61 7.80 -5.36
C PHE A 147 -7.01 8.21 -5.82
N VAL A 148 -7.89 7.25 -6.08
CA VAL A 148 -9.29 7.53 -6.45
C VAL A 148 -10.03 8.22 -5.31
N LEU A 149 -9.97 7.68 -4.09
CA LEU A 149 -10.63 8.26 -2.91
C LEU A 149 -10.07 9.66 -2.61
N ASN A 150 -8.76 9.84 -2.73
CA ASN A 150 -8.13 11.14 -2.61
C ASN A 150 -8.69 12.16 -3.62
N ALA A 151 -8.76 11.78 -4.90
CA ALA A 151 -9.33 12.65 -5.93
C ALA A 151 -10.80 12.98 -5.60
N GLN A 152 -11.60 11.99 -5.19
CA GLN A 152 -13.00 12.21 -4.80
C GLN A 152 -13.14 13.20 -3.64
N PHE A 153 -12.35 13.07 -2.58
CA PHE A 153 -12.38 14.03 -1.46
C PHE A 153 -11.99 15.44 -1.89
N HIS A 154 -10.98 15.57 -2.74
CA HIS A 154 -10.60 16.86 -3.30
C HIS A 154 -11.73 17.49 -4.11
N THR A 155 -12.39 16.69 -4.93
CA THR A 155 -13.47 17.15 -5.79
C THR A 155 -14.73 17.51 -4.99
N ILE A 156 -15.04 16.77 -3.91
CA ILE A 156 -16.07 17.16 -2.94
C ILE A 156 -15.73 18.50 -2.30
N ALA A 157 -14.49 18.68 -1.84
CA ALA A 157 -14.07 19.93 -1.21
C ALA A 157 -14.24 21.12 -2.16
N ALA A 158 -13.78 21.01 -3.40
CA ALA A 158 -13.96 22.04 -4.43
C ALA A 158 -15.44 22.31 -4.77
N ALA A 159 -16.30 21.28 -4.75
CA ALA A 159 -17.73 21.46 -4.94
C ALA A 159 -18.36 22.24 -3.77
N TYR A 160 -17.96 21.95 -2.53
CA TYR A 160 -18.39 22.70 -1.36
C TYR A 160 -17.89 24.15 -1.38
N GLU A 161 -16.67 24.42 -1.84
CA GLU A 161 -16.15 25.79 -1.98
C GLU A 161 -16.98 26.64 -2.94
N LYS A 162 -17.47 26.05 -4.04
CA LYS A 162 -18.30 26.74 -5.05
C LYS A 162 -19.75 26.93 -4.60
N LEU A 163 -20.16 26.28 -3.52
CA LEU A 163 -21.51 26.37 -2.98
C LEU A 163 -21.80 27.80 -2.54
N ALA A 164 -22.99 28.30 -2.83
CA ALA A 164 -23.42 29.67 -2.54
C ALA A 164 -22.64 30.79 -3.28
N TRP A 165 -21.72 30.44 -4.17
CA TRP A 165 -21.02 31.36 -5.09
C TRP A 165 -21.53 31.25 -6.53
N SER A 166 -21.89 30.04 -6.97
CA SER A 166 -22.28 29.79 -8.35
C SER A 166 -23.72 30.24 -8.61
N PRO A 167 -24.00 31.00 -9.68
CA PRO A 167 -25.36 31.24 -10.11
C PRO A 167 -26.03 29.93 -10.55
N SER A 168 -27.28 29.71 -10.13
CA SER A 168 -28.06 28.49 -10.42
C SER A 168 -27.85 27.96 -11.86
N PRO A 169 -27.60 26.65 -12.05
CA PRO A 169 -27.49 26.03 -13.38
C PRO A 169 -28.80 26.09 -14.18
N HIS A 170 -29.93 26.45 -13.55
CA HIS A 170 -31.23 26.64 -14.19
C HIS A 170 -31.51 28.09 -14.62
N ARG A 171 -30.48 28.94 -14.74
CA ARG A 171 -30.60 30.28 -15.31
C ARG A 171 -31.00 30.24 -16.79
N HIS A 172 -32.28 30.04 -17.07
CA HIS A 172 -32.91 30.59 -18.27
C HIS A 172 -33.05 32.10 -18.07
N SER A 173 -32.34 32.85 -18.90
CA SER A 173 -32.37 34.30 -18.94
C SER A 173 -33.81 34.82 -19.06
N GLY A 174 -34.34 35.44 -18.00
CA GLY A 174 -35.55 36.27 -18.10
C GLY A 174 -36.53 36.23 -16.92
N ILE A 175 -36.45 35.25 -16.00
CA ILE A 175 -37.42 35.16 -14.90
C ILE A 175 -36.83 35.74 -13.62
N ARG A 176 -37.46 36.81 -13.12
CA ARG A 176 -37.16 37.44 -11.83
C ARG A 176 -37.66 36.53 -10.72
N GLU A 177 -36.85 35.54 -10.32
CA GLU A 177 -37.20 34.66 -9.21
C GLU A 177 -37.18 35.39 -7.87
N ASN A 178 -38.15 35.05 -7.02
CA ASN A 178 -38.17 35.46 -5.63
C ASN A 178 -36.94 34.89 -4.91
N ASN A 179 -36.43 35.64 -3.91
CA ASN A 179 -35.28 35.26 -3.10
C ASN A 179 -35.43 33.84 -2.49
N ASP A 180 -36.67 33.43 -2.22
CA ASP A 180 -37.01 32.10 -1.69
C ASP A 180 -36.69 30.94 -2.64
N GLY A 181 -36.86 31.12 -3.97
CA GLY A 181 -36.56 30.08 -4.96
C GLY A 181 -35.06 29.86 -5.14
N PHE A 182 -34.30 30.96 -5.10
CA PHE A 182 -32.84 30.95 -5.13
C PHE A 182 -32.24 30.25 -3.89
N GLU A 183 -32.77 30.52 -2.69
CA GLU A 183 -32.33 29.82 -1.47
C GLU A 183 -32.70 28.32 -1.47
N LEU A 184 -33.85 27.94 -2.06
CA LEU A 184 -34.27 26.55 -2.15
C LEU A 184 -33.33 25.73 -3.04
N ASP A 185 -32.95 26.26 -4.22
CA ASP A 185 -32.02 25.62 -5.15
C ASP A 185 -30.64 25.41 -4.51
N HIS A 186 -30.12 26.39 -3.76
CA HIS A 186 -28.86 26.23 -3.02
C HIS A 186 -28.95 25.22 -1.87
N TYR A 187 -30.09 25.12 -1.20
CA TYR A 187 -30.31 24.11 -0.17
C TYR A 187 -30.38 22.70 -0.76
N ASP A 188 -31.08 22.52 -1.88
CA ASP A 188 -31.19 21.22 -2.55
C ASP A 188 -29.83 20.77 -3.12
N ASN A 189 -29.05 21.70 -3.68
CA ASN A 189 -27.66 21.45 -4.07
C ASN A 189 -26.78 21.05 -2.87
N LEU A 190 -26.93 21.69 -1.71
CA LEU A 190 -26.22 21.29 -0.48
C LEU A 190 -26.57 19.85 -0.09
N ILE A 191 -27.86 19.50 -0.08
CA ILE A 191 -28.31 18.14 0.26
C ILE A 191 -27.78 17.10 -0.73
N LEU A 192 -27.75 17.43 -2.02
CA LEU A 192 -27.18 16.57 -3.05
C LEU A 192 -25.69 16.28 -2.78
N HIS A 193 -24.89 17.31 -2.52
CA HIS A 193 -23.48 17.14 -2.21
C HIS A 193 -23.23 16.39 -0.90
N ILE A 194 -24.07 16.59 0.13
CA ILE A 194 -24.00 15.83 1.39
C ILE A 194 -24.27 14.34 1.14
N LYS A 195 -25.31 14.01 0.38
CA LYS A 195 -25.64 12.61 0.03
C LYS A 195 -24.52 11.95 -0.74
N ASP A 196 -23.89 12.66 -1.68
CA ASP A 196 -22.75 12.15 -2.43
C ASP A 196 -21.52 11.91 -1.53
N ASN A 197 -21.21 12.87 -0.64
CA ASN A 197 -20.15 12.71 0.36
C ASN A 197 -20.39 11.49 1.27
N GLN A 198 -21.61 11.29 1.74
CA GLN A 198 -21.97 10.11 2.54
C GLN A 198 -21.77 8.79 1.76
N ARG A 199 -22.15 8.77 0.48
CA ARG A 199 -21.93 7.59 -0.38
C ARG A 199 -20.44 7.28 -0.56
N ILE A 200 -19.61 8.31 -0.76
CA ILE A 200 -18.15 8.14 -0.85
C ILE A 200 -17.57 7.66 0.49
N MET A 201 -18.04 8.20 1.62
CA MET A 201 -17.62 7.76 2.95
C MET A 201 -18.01 6.31 3.26
N MET A 202 -19.14 5.82 2.75
CA MET A 202 -19.52 4.40 2.83
C MET A 202 -18.53 3.52 2.06
N LYS A 203 -18.23 3.87 0.80
CA LYS A 203 -17.24 3.11 0.01
C LYS A 203 -15.82 3.17 0.59
N PHE A 204 -15.48 4.30 1.20
CA PHE A 204 -14.25 4.45 1.96
C PHE A 204 -14.20 3.48 3.16
N ASN A 205 -15.30 3.32 3.88
CA ASN A 205 -15.40 2.35 4.97
C ASN A 205 -15.21 0.91 4.46
N ASP A 206 -15.93 0.54 3.40
CA ASP A 206 -15.83 -0.79 2.79
C ASP A 206 -14.39 -1.10 2.34
N PHE A 207 -13.73 -0.13 1.70
CA PHE A 207 -12.32 -0.23 1.33
C PHE A 207 -11.44 -0.48 2.56
N PHE A 208 -11.62 0.30 3.62
CA PHE A 208 -10.86 0.16 4.87
C PHE A 208 -11.08 -1.21 5.52
N ASP A 209 -12.30 -1.73 5.54
CA ASP A 209 -12.62 -3.05 6.10
C ASP A 209 -11.84 -4.18 5.39
N ILE A 210 -11.65 -4.07 4.07
CA ILE A 210 -10.85 -5.03 3.29
C ILE A 210 -9.35 -4.88 3.57
N VAL A 211 -8.83 -3.65 3.48
CA VAL A 211 -7.36 -3.45 3.42
C VAL A 211 -6.70 -3.37 4.80
N GLN A 212 -7.44 -2.93 5.82
CA GLN A 212 -6.92 -2.74 7.17
C GLN A 212 -6.24 -4.02 7.73
N PRO A 213 -6.89 -5.19 7.81
CA PRO A 213 -6.25 -6.37 8.38
C PRO A 213 -5.00 -6.80 7.59
N VAL A 214 -4.97 -6.59 6.28
CA VAL A 214 -3.82 -6.94 5.44
C VAL A 214 -2.63 -6.03 5.72
N ILE A 215 -2.86 -4.72 5.78
CA ILE A 215 -1.80 -3.74 6.00
C ILE A 215 -1.23 -3.84 7.42
N LEU A 216 -2.04 -4.19 8.41
CA LEU A 216 -1.57 -4.45 9.77
C LEU A 216 -0.54 -5.59 9.79
N VAL A 217 -0.90 -6.72 9.20
CA VAL A 217 0.01 -7.87 9.09
C VAL A 217 1.23 -7.50 8.26
N GLN A 218 1.06 -6.76 7.17
CA GLN A 218 2.16 -6.29 6.33
C GLN A 218 3.16 -5.41 7.10
N ILE A 219 2.71 -4.46 7.92
CA ILE A 219 3.64 -3.54 8.60
C ILE A 219 4.44 -4.28 9.66
N VAL A 220 3.80 -5.16 10.44
CA VAL A 220 4.49 -5.97 11.45
C VAL A 220 5.51 -6.87 10.75
N ASN A 221 5.08 -7.59 9.72
CA ASN A 221 5.90 -8.55 9.03
C ASN A 221 7.01 -7.89 8.21
N GLY A 222 6.68 -6.81 7.50
CA GLY A 222 7.60 -6.00 6.73
C GLY A 222 8.69 -5.36 7.58
N SER A 223 8.34 -4.88 8.79
CA SER A 223 9.34 -4.36 9.73
C SER A 223 10.35 -5.44 10.14
N PHE A 224 9.87 -6.64 10.48
CA PHE A 224 10.72 -7.78 10.81
C PHE A 224 11.62 -8.21 9.63
N LEU A 225 11.04 -8.28 8.43
CA LEU A 225 11.73 -8.66 7.20
C LEU A 225 12.83 -7.65 6.82
N VAL A 226 12.56 -6.35 6.91
CA VAL A 226 13.56 -5.30 6.63
C VAL A 226 14.73 -5.42 7.58
N ILE A 227 14.48 -5.57 8.89
CA ILE A 227 15.54 -5.73 9.90
C ILE A 227 16.44 -6.93 9.59
N THR A 228 15.82 -8.09 9.36
CA THR A 228 16.62 -9.31 9.17
C THR A 228 17.28 -9.38 7.79
N LEU A 229 16.73 -8.73 6.76
CA LEU A 229 17.44 -8.55 5.48
C LEU A 229 18.66 -7.63 5.59
N ILE A 230 18.56 -6.53 6.34
CA ILE A 230 19.71 -5.63 6.58
C ILE A 230 20.79 -6.40 7.35
N TYR A 231 20.40 -7.08 8.43
CA TYR A 231 21.32 -7.88 9.23
C TYR A 231 22.02 -8.97 8.40
N LEU A 232 21.28 -9.73 7.60
CA LEU A 232 21.86 -10.77 6.72
C LEU A 232 22.83 -10.17 5.69
N THR A 233 22.49 -9.02 5.12
CA THR A 233 23.35 -8.30 4.16
C THR A 233 24.68 -7.91 4.80
N LEU A 234 24.64 -7.37 6.03
CA LEU A 234 25.82 -6.95 6.77
C LEU A 234 26.64 -8.15 7.25
N LEU A 235 25.99 -9.23 7.69
CA LEU A 235 26.68 -10.46 8.09
C LEU A 235 27.45 -11.08 6.91
N MET A 236 26.85 -11.17 5.72
CA MET A 236 27.56 -11.66 4.53
C MET A 236 28.77 -10.78 4.21
N TYR A 237 28.63 -9.47 4.31
CA TYR A 237 29.74 -8.54 4.12
C TYR A 237 30.89 -8.77 5.12
N PHE A 238 30.59 -8.94 6.41
CA PHE A 238 31.60 -9.24 7.43
C PHE A 238 32.25 -10.62 7.26
N THR A 239 31.53 -11.61 6.73
CA THR A 239 32.09 -12.95 6.42
C THR A 239 32.98 -12.97 5.16
N GLY A 240 33.31 -11.81 4.59
CA GLY A 240 34.27 -11.68 3.48
C GLY A 240 33.66 -11.80 2.08
N TRP A 241 32.32 -11.83 1.96
CA TRP A 241 31.68 -11.79 0.65
C TRP A 241 31.84 -10.41 0.02
N SER A 242 32.27 -10.37 -1.24
CA SER A 242 32.39 -9.12 -2.00
C SER A 242 31.04 -8.41 -2.09
N ILE A 243 31.01 -7.08 -1.93
CA ILE A 243 29.81 -6.24 -2.10
C ILE A 243 29.15 -6.45 -3.47
N LYS A 244 29.94 -6.81 -4.49
CA LYS A 244 29.45 -7.08 -5.85
C LYS A 244 28.97 -8.53 -6.06
N SER A 245 28.97 -9.36 -5.02
CA SER A 245 28.51 -10.74 -5.12
C SER A 245 27.02 -10.78 -5.47
N LEU A 246 26.66 -11.70 -6.35
CA LEU A 246 25.29 -11.88 -6.83
C LEU A 246 24.31 -12.18 -5.69
N PRO A 247 24.66 -12.96 -4.65
CA PRO A 247 23.77 -13.17 -3.51
C PRO A 247 23.52 -11.89 -2.68
N ILE A 248 24.51 -11.03 -2.46
CA ILE A 248 24.29 -9.73 -1.79
C ILE A 248 23.34 -8.85 -2.61
N LEU A 249 23.49 -8.82 -3.94
CA LEU A 249 22.56 -8.11 -4.83
C LEU A 249 21.12 -8.63 -4.69
N LYS A 250 20.93 -9.95 -4.53
CA LYS A 250 19.62 -10.57 -4.27
C LYS A 250 18.95 -9.98 -3.02
N PHE A 251 19.65 -9.99 -1.89
CA PHE A 251 19.10 -9.51 -0.62
C PHE A 251 18.87 -8.00 -0.63
N PHE A 252 19.79 -7.24 -1.23
CA PHE A 252 19.63 -5.80 -1.40
C PHE A 252 18.39 -5.45 -2.25
N SER A 253 18.18 -6.15 -3.37
CA SER A 253 16.99 -5.93 -4.22
C SER A 253 15.69 -6.22 -3.48
N GLY A 254 15.63 -7.29 -2.67
CA GLY A 254 14.48 -7.62 -1.83
C GLY A 254 14.22 -6.55 -0.74
N MET A 255 15.28 -6.07 -0.09
CA MET A 255 15.19 -5.00 0.91
C MET A 255 14.68 -3.70 0.31
N ALA A 256 15.22 -3.29 -0.84
CA ALA A 256 14.77 -2.09 -1.55
C ALA A 256 13.29 -2.19 -1.94
N SER A 257 12.87 -3.34 -2.48
CA SER A 257 11.48 -3.59 -2.86
C SER A 257 10.51 -3.48 -1.68
N LEU A 258 10.81 -4.13 -0.54
CA LEU A 258 9.97 -4.06 0.66
C LEU A 258 9.92 -2.64 1.27
N THR A 259 11.04 -1.92 1.24
CA THR A 259 11.10 -0.54 1.75
C THR A 259 10.26 0.41 0.88
N ILE A 260 10.33 0.26 -0.44
CA ILE A 260 9.51 1.03 -1.39
C ILE A 260 8.02 0.76 -1.16
N GLU A 261 7.63 -0.50 -0.97
CA GLU A 261 6.23 -0.86 -0.68
C GLU A 261 5.72 -0.19 0.61
N LEU A 262 6.46 -0.35 1.72
CA LEU A 262 6.08 0.26 3.00
C LEU A 262 5.97 1.78 2.90
N TYR A 263 6.89 2.40 2.17
CA TYR A 263 6.85 3.84 1.90
C TYR A 263 5.58 4.23 1.12
N ILE A 264 5.26 3.53 0.03
CA ILE A 264 4.07 3.82 -0.79
C ILE A 264 2.79 3.74 0.04
N TYR A 265 2.66 2.76 0.93
CA TYR A 265 1.49 2.68 1.82
C TYR A 265 1.40 3.84 2.77
N CYS A 266 2.48 4.12 3.49
CA CYS A 266 2.52 5.22 4.45
C CYS A 266 2.25 6.56 3.75
N TYR A 267 2.78 6.75 2.55
CA TYR A 267 2.51 7.91 1.70
C TYR A 267 1.03 8.01 1.30
N ALA A 268 0.46 6.93 0.78
CA ALA A 268 -0.92 6.90 0.31
C ALA A 268 -1.92 7.20 1.45
N PHE A 269 -1.77 6.57 2.62
CA PHE A 269 -2.66 6.78 3.75
C PHE A 269 -2.52 8.18 4.38
N ASN A 270 -1.30 8.70 4.50
CA ASN A 270 -1.10 10.07 4.95
C ASN A 270 -1.78 11.09 4.03
N HIS A 271 -1.72 10.85 2.72
CA HIS A 271 -2.34 11.74 1.74
C HIS A 271 -3.88 11.71 1.82
N ILE A 272 -4.47 10.52 1.96
CA ILE A 272 -5.90 10.34 2.21
C ILE A 272 -6.35 11.07 3.49
N GLU A 273 -5.62 10.90 4.58
CA GLU A 273 -5.92 11.55 5.86
C GLU A 273 -5.93 13.07 5.72
N THR A 274 -4.89 13.62 5.09
CA THR A 274 -4.78 15.06 4.85
C THR A 274 -5.98 15.57 4.03
N LYS A 275 -6.38 14.83 3.01
CA LYS A 275 -7.40 15.27 2.05
C LYS A 275 -8.82 15.10 2.58
N LYS A 276 -9.07 14.13 3.45
CA LYS A 276 -10.30 14.05 4.23
C LYS A 276 -10.52 15.31 5.08
N ASN A 277 -9.45 15.87 5.66
CA ASN A 277 -9.55 17.09 6.47
C ASN A 277 -9.88 18.34 5.62
N VAL A 278 -9.46 18.36 4.35
CA VAL A 278 -9.78 19.46 3.41
C VAL A 278 -11.27 19.55 3.08
N VAL A 279 -12.02 18.44 3.16
CA VAL A 279 -13.49 18.45 2.89
C VAL A 279 -14.24 19.42 3.81
N ASN A 280 -13.89 19.45 5.10
CA ASN A 280 -14.49 20.38 6.06
C ASN A 280 -14.05 21.81 5.81
N PHE A 281 -12.82 22.01 5.37
CA PHE A 281 -12.34 23.33 4.96
C PHE A 281 -13.12 23.86 3.76
N GLY A 282 -13.41 23.01 2.77
CA GLY A 282 -14.22 23.40 1.60
C GLY A 282 -15.64 23.84 1.98
N LEU A 283 -16.28 23.14 2.93
CA LEU A 283 -17.57 23.56 3.50
C LEU A 283 -17.48 24.94 4.17
N TYR A 284 -16.42 25.19 4.94
CA TYR A 284 -16.22 26.46 5.63
C TYR A 284 -15.98 27.64 4.67
N SER A 285 -15.31 27.38 3.53
CA SER A 285 -14.99 28.38 2.51
C SER A 285 -16.16 28.74 1.58
N SER A 286 -17.31 28.06 1.71
CA SER A 286 -18.53 28.41 0.98
C SER A 286 -19.10 29.77 1.42
N ASN A 287 -19.97 30.38 0.60
CA ASN A 287 -20.65 31.64 0.96
C ASN A 287 -21.84 31.41 1.93
N TRP A 288 -21.62 30.64 2.99
CA TRP A 288 -22.65 30.22 3.94
C TRP A 288 -23.16 31.36 4.84
N THR A 289 -22.40 32.45 4.99
CA THR A 289 -22.77 33.59 5.86
C THR A 289 -24.00 34.32 5.34
N ALA A 290 -24.15 34.42 4.01
CA ALA A 290 -25.29 35.03 3.34
C ALA A 290 -26.55 34.14 3.28
N MET A 291 -26.46 32.87 3.69
CA MET A 291 -27.54 31.88 3.54
C MET A 291 -28.45 31.78 4.78
N SER A 292 -29.63 31.18 4.58
CA SER A 292 -30.64 30.94 5.63
C SER A 292 -30.13 30.13 6.84
N ILE A 293 -30.83 30.26 7.97
CA ILE A 293 -30.49 29.52 9.20
C ILE A 293 -30.58 28.00 9.03
N LYS A 294 -31.50 27.52 8.17
CA LYS A 294 -31.67 26.10 7.86
C LYS A 294 -30.44 25.55 7.14
N PHE A 295 -29.92 26.29 6.18
CA PHE A 295 -28.67 25.97 5.47
C PHE A 295 -27.49 25.91 6.45
N LYS A 296 -27.31 26.95 7.27
CA LYS A 296 -26.24 27.03 8.28
C LYS A 296 -26.24 25.86 9.26
N ARG A 297 -27.42 25.48 9.79
CA ARG A 297 -27.57 24.33 10.68
C ARG A 297 -27.19 23.01 10.00
N THR A 298 -27.62 22.84 8.75
CA THR A 298 -27.32 21.63 7.96
C THR A 298 -25.83 21.53 7.65
N LEU A 299 -25.20 22.63 7.23
CA LEU A 299 -23.76 22.71 6.98
C LEU A 299 -22.95 22.38 8.23
N LEU A 300 -23.31 22.96 9.39
CA LEU A 300 -22.66 22.66 10.67
C LEU A 300 -22.82 21.19 11.07
N ALA A 301 -24.00 20.60 10.87
CA ALA A 301 -24.24 19.19 11.13
C ALA A 301 -23.35 18.30 10.25
N THR A 302 -23.19 18.63 8.97
CA THR A 302 -22.28 17.94 8.05
C THR A 302 -20.83 18.05 8.49
N MET A 303 -20.37 19.25 8.87
CA MET A 303 -19.00 19.43 9.38
C MET A 303 -18.75 18.57 10.62
N LYS A 304 -19.71 18.53 11.55
CA LYS A 304 -19.65 17.66 12.73
C LYS A 304 -19.65 16.18 12.37
N MET A 305 -20.46 15.75 11.41
CA MET A 305 -20.50 14.37 10.92
C MET A 305 -19.14 13.96 10.33
N ASN A 306 -18.58 14.78 9.45
CA ASN A 306 -17.27 14.54 8.84
C ASN A 306 -16.14 14.55 9.88
N ALA A 307 -16.21 15.45 10.85
CA ALA A 307 -15.24 15.53 11.95
C ALA A 307 -15.36 14.35 12.92
N ALA A 308 -16.55 13.82 13.14
CA ALA A 308 -16.79 12.63 13.95
C ALA A 308 -16.37 11.33 13.23
N HIS A 309 -16.42 11.31 11.89
CA HIS A 309 -15.93 10.20 11.08
C HIS A 309 -14.39 10.21 11.02
N GLN A 310 -13.76 9.81 12.12
CA GLN A 310 -12.31 9.65 12.28
C GLN A 310 -11.87 8.22 11.98
N ARG A 311 -12.30 7.67 10.84
CA ARG A 311 -11.78 6.38 10.39
C ARG A 311 -10.39 6.59 9.80
N LEU A 312 -9.40 6.51 10.69
CA LEU A 312 -7.98 6.55 10.39
C LEU A 312 -7.42 5.14 10.32
N MET A 313 -6.36 4.96 9.54
CA MET A 313 -5.68 3.67 9.43
C MET A 313 -4.86 3.42 10.69
N LYS A 314 -5.48 2.86 11.73
CA LYS A 314 -4.84 2.64 13.03
C LYS A 314 -4.23 1.25 13.09
N ILE A 315 -2.95 1.17 13.44
CA ILE A 315 -2.22 -0.07 13.76
C ILE A 315 -2.49 -0.50 15.20
N THR A 316 -2.55 0.48 16.07
CA THR A 316 -2.72 0.35 17.51
C THR A 316 -3.59 1.54 17.91
N PRO A 317 -4.26 1.55 19.08
CA PRO A 317 -5.04 2.72 19.53
C PRO A 317 -4.26 4.05 19.49
N ILE A 318 -2.93 3.97 19.49
CA ILE A 318 -1.97 5.07 19.56
C ILE A 318 -1.21 5.28 18.23
N SER A 319 -1.17 4.29 17.33
CA SER A 319 -0.32 4.32 16.12
C SER A 319 -1.14 4.36 14.84
N ILE A 320 -0.85 5.32 13.97
CA ILE A 320 -1.53 5.55 12.68
C ILE A 320 -0.55 5.22 11.55
N VAL A 321 -1.03 4.57 10.49
CA VAL A 321 -0.26 4.33 9.27
C VAL A 321 -0.10 5.66 8.51
N ASN A 322 1.03 6.32 8.72
CA ASN A 322 1.41 7.56 8.06
C ASN A 322 2.93 7.60 7.81
N LEU A 323 3.45 8.68 7.22
CA LEU A 323 4.91 8.82 7.00
C LEU A 323 5.71 8.81 8.31
N GLU A 324 5.13 9.25 9.43
CA GLU A 324 5.79 9.22 10.74
C GLU A 324 6.05 7.77 11.19
N MET A 325 5.09 6.87 10.99
CA MET A 325 5.26 5.44 11.27
C MET A 325 6.38 4.83 10.41
N PHE A 326 6.46 5.18 9.13
CA PHE A 326 7.56 4.74 8.27
C PHE A 326 8.93 5.17 8.83
N SER A 327 9.06 6.44 9.22
CA SER A 327 10.30 6.94 9.83
C SER A 327 10.66 6.19 11.12
N LYS A 328 9.67 5.92 11.98
CA LYS A 328 9.86 5.12 13.21
C LYS A 328 10.34 3.70 12.91
N VAL A 329 9.74 3.02 11.93
CA VAL A 329 10.13 1.66 11.51
C VAL A 329 11.57 1.64 11.00
N MET A 330 11.95 2.60 10.14
CA MET A 330 13.31 2.68 9.60
C MET A 330 14.35 2.98 10.69
N ASN A 331 14.06 3.92 11.59
CA ASN A 331 14.95 4.25 12.72
C ASN A 331 15.13 3.05 13.65
N MET A 332 14.02 2.38 14.01
CA MET A 332 14.07 1.17 14.83
C MET A 332 14.87 0.07 14.15
N SER A 333 14.71 -0.09 12.84
CA SER A 333 15.44 -1.11 12.09
C SER A 333 16.95 -0.89 12.13
N TYR A 334 17.38 0.36 11.95
CA TYR A 334 18.78 0.75 12.08
C TYR A 334 19.33 0.50 13.49
N SER A 335 18.58 0.88 14.53
CA SER A 335 18.99 0.66 15.92
C SER A 335 19.14 -0.83 16.25
N VAL A 336 18.16 -1.66 15.88
CA VAL A 336 18.19 -3.11 16.15
C VAL A 336 19.36 -3.76 15.42
N VAL A 337 19.55 -3.45 14.14
CA VAL A 337 20.69 -3.96 13.36
C VAL A 337 22.01 -3.58 14.02
N THR A 338 22.17 -2.33 14.44
CA THR A 338 23.40 -1.85 15.09
C THR A 338 23.70 -2.63 16.39
N VAL A 339 22.66 -2.88 17.20
CA VAL A 339 22.81 -3.67 18.44
C VAL A 339 23.20 -5.11 18.13
N LEU A 340 22.55 -5.76 17.16
CA LEU A 340 22.85 -7.14 16.77
C LEU A 340 24.28 -7.30 16.23
N LEU A 341 24.77 -6.32 15.50
CA LEU A 341 26.15 -6.32 15.01
C LEU A 341 27.15 -6.16 16.16
N ASN A 342 26.88 -5.23 17.08
CA ASN A 342 27.74 -5.02 18.23
C ASN A 342 27.80 -6.28 19.12
N SER A 343 26.67 -6.94 19.40
CA SER A 343 26.66 -8.17 20.21
C SER A 343 27.48 -9.30 19.59
N ASN A 344 27.40 -9.48 18.27
CA ASN A 344 28.20 -10.49 17.57
C ASN A 344 29.69 -10.13 17.58
N SER A 345 30.04 -8.85 17.41
CA SER A 345 31.43 -8.40 17.48
C SER A 345 32.06 -8.63 18.86
N THR A 346 31.29 -8.45 19.93
CA THR A 346 31.75 -8.73 21.31
C THR A 346 31.96 -10.22 21.53
N GLN A 347 31.02 -11.07 21.10
CA GLN A 347 31.17 -12.53 21.20
C GLN A 347 32.40 -13.04 20.43
N THR A 348 32.66 -12.47 19.24
CA THR A 348 33.83 -12.86 18.44
C THR A 348 35.14 -12.50 19.16
N LYS A 349 35.19 -11.37 19.88
CA LYS A 349 36.34 -10.95 20.69
C LYS A 349 36.53 -11.71 22.00
N GLU A 350 35.48 -12.34 22.52
CA GLU A 350 35.55 -13.18 23.74
C GLU A 350 35.98 -14.63 23.44
N MET A 351 35.94 -15.03 22.16
CA MET A 351 36.37 -16.37 21.69
C MET A 351 37.80 -16.39 21.11
N GLU A 352 38.40 -15.22 20.88
CA GLU A 352 39.84 -15.04 20.59
C GLU A 352 40.62 -14.81 21.88
#